data_AF-C7QCZ3-F1
#
_entry.id   AF-C7QCZ3-F1
#
_cell.length_a   1.000
_cell.length_b   1.000
_cell.length_c   1.000
_cell.angle_alpha   90.00
_cell.angle_beta   90.00
_cell.angle_gamma   90.00
#
_symmetry.space_group_name_H-M   'P 1'
#
loop_
_entity.id
_entity.type
_entity.pdbx_description
1 polymer ?
#
loop_
_entity_poly.entity_id
_entity_poly.type
_entity_poly.pdbx_seq_one_letter_code
_entity_poly.pdbx_strand_id
1 'polypeptide(L)'
;MIRDALIGATPVAAIADWRYFAVALGATAAVLLVTSRRMSDSKLKSAIEEVRARGVRYDRVAVVADALTLGLFAVSGTLKALDYHLPVFQAALLGTVTATGGGVVRDVLVNEVPMVLQRELYAVPAFVGGLLFALLERHGFVVQGYLAAAGSAAITAAIRLVAVWRDWHAPRPGAVA
;
A
#
# COMPACT_ATOMS: atom_id res chain seq x y z
N MET A 1 -3.17 -9.84 -6.23
CA MET A 1 -2.73 -11.02 -7.02
C MET A 1 -1.88 -11.96 -6.18
N ILE A 2 -0.73 -11.51 -5.65
CA ILE A 2 0.15 -12.33 -4.78
C ILE A 2 -0.62 -12.98 -3.63
N ARG A 3 -1.44 -12.20 -2.90
CA ARG A 3 -2.34 -12.68 -1.85
C ARG A 3 -3.17 -13.88 -2.26
N ASP A 4 -3.83 -13.78 -3.41
CA ASP A 4 -4.79 -14.77 -3.88
C ASP A 4 -4.07 -16.07 -4.26
N ALA A 5 -2.86 -15.98 -4.83
CA ALA A 5 -2.01 -17.14 -5.09
C ALA A 5 -1.56 -17.83 -3.79
N LEU A 6 -1.20 -17.07 -2.75
CA LEU A 6 -0.74 -17.61 -1.47
C LEU A 6 -1.82 -18.39 -0.71
N ILE A 7 -3.09 -18.01 -0.85
CA ILE A 7 -4.24 -18.68 -0.20
C ILE A 7 -4.94 -19.68 -1.11
N GLY A 8 -4.41 -19.94 -2.31
CA GLY A 8 -5.04 -20.84 -3.29
C GLY A 8 -6.38 -20.35 -3.83
N ALA A 9 -6.65 -19.04 -3.79
CA ALA A 9 -7.86 -18.45 -4.35
C ALA A 9 -7.79 -18.43 -5.89
N THR A 10 -8.41 -19.42 -6.53
CA THR A 10 -8.51 -19.52 -8.00
C THR A 10 -9.98 -19.43 -8.46
N PRO A 11 -10.32 -18.56 -9.43
CA PRO A 11 -9.45 -17.63 -10.15
C PRO A 11 -9.09 -16.38 -9.32
N VAL A 12 -7.92 -15.79 -9.62
CA VAL A 12 -7.42 -14.58 -8.93
C VAL A 12 -8.38 -13.42 -9.17
N ALA A 13 -8.83 -12.75 -8.10
CA ALA A 13 -9.90 -11.76 -8.17
C ALA A 13 -9.61 -10.60 -9.14
N ALA A 14 -8.35 -10.17 -9.21
CA ALA A 14 -7.92 -9.08 -10.09
C ALA A 14 -8.03 -9.41 -11.59
N ILE A 15 -8.03 -10.70 -11.96
CA ILE A 15 -8.20 -11.15 -13.35
C ILE A 15 -9.65 -11.57 -13.59
N ALA A 16 -10.29 -12.17 -12.59
CA ALA A 16 -11.66 -12.65 -12.68
C ALA A 16 -12.68 -11.53 -12.81
N ASP A 17 -12.41 -10.36 -12.24
CA ASP A 17 -13.35 -9.23 -12.23
C ASP A 17 -12.78 -8.01 -12.98
N TRP A 18 -13.40 -7.71 -14.11
CA TRP A 18 -13.05 -6.59 -15.00
C TRP A 18 -13.09 -5.23 -14.30
N ARG A 19 -13.87 -5.09 -13.22
CA ARG A 19 -13.99 -3.82 -12.47
C ARG A 19 -12.66 -3.39 -11.87
N TYR A 20 -11.82 -4.33 -11.43
CA TYR A 20 -10.48 -4.00 -10.94
C TYR A 20 -9.63 -3.36 -12.05
N PHE A 21 -9.69 -3.91 -13.25
CA PHE A 21 -8.96 -3.39 -14.40
C PHE A 21 -9.48 -2.02 -14.84
N ALA A 22 -10.80 -1.86 -14.91
CA ALA A 22 -11.43 -0.60 -15.27
C ALA A 22 -11.12 0.53 -14.28
N VAL A 23 -11.16 0.26 -12.96
CA VAL A 23 -10.80 1.23 -11.93
C VAL A 23 -9.32 1.59 -12.01
N ALA A 24 -8.43 0.62 -12.22
CA ALA A 24 -7.00 0.88 -12.36
C ALA A 24 -6.70 1.78 -13.57
N LEU A 25 -7.22 1.44 -14.76
CA LEU A 25 -7.03 2.26 -15.96
C LEU A 25 -7.66 3.64 -15.82
N GLY A 26 -8.87 3.72 -15.25
CA GLY A 26 -9.58 4.98 -15.03
C GLY A 26 -8.82 5.90 -14.07
N ALA A 27 -8.31 5.37 -12.97
CA ALA A 27 -7.50 6.12 -12.01
C ALA A 27 -6.19 6.62 -12.65
N THR A 28 -5.48 5.77 -13.39
CA THR A 28 -4.28 6.17 -14.13
C THR A 28 -4.57 7.26 -15.15
N ALA A 29 -5.63 7.11 -15.96
CA ALA A 29 -6.03 8.12 -16.94
C ALA A 29 -6.41 9.44 -16.28
N ALA A 30 -7.15 9.41 -15.16
CA ALA A 30 -7.50 10.61 -14.41
C ALA A 30 -6.26 11.34 -13.88
N VAL A 31 -5.30 10.62 -13.29
CA VAL A 31 -4.04 11.20 -12.80
C VAL A 31 -3.22 11.80 -13.95
N LEU A 32 -3.14 11.11 -15.09
CA LEU A 32 -2.46 11.60 -16.28
C LEU A 32 -3.12 12.86 -16.85
N LEU A 33 -4.45 12.89 -16.95
CA LEU A 33 -5.21 14.05 -17.46
C LEU A 33 -5.12 15.25 -16.52
N VAL A 34 -5.18 15.04 -15.20
CA VAL A 34 -5.03 16.13 -14.23
C VAL A 34 -3.62 16.71 -14.29
N THR A 35 -2.60 15.85 -14.41
CA THR A 35 -1.21 16.28 -14.52
C THR A 35 -0.95 16.97 -15.86
N SER A 36 -1.45 16.43 -16.98
CA SER A 36 -1.24 17.00 -18.32
C SER A 36 -1.98 18.31 -18.52
N ARG A 37 -3.20 18.47 -18.00
CA ARG A 37 -3.94 19.74 -18.05
C ARG A 37 -3.29 20.86 -17.24
N ARG A 38 -2.45 20.53 -16.26
CA ARG A 38 -1.71 21.52 -15.45
C ARG A 38 -0.38 21.95 -16.09
N MET A 39 0.14 21.22 -17.09
CA MET A 39 1.48 21.46 -17.63
C MET A 39 1.42 21.85 -19.12
N SER A 40 1.80 23.10 -19.42
CA SER A 40 2.04 23.60 -20.78
C SER A 40 3.22 22.86 -21.44
N ASP A 41 3.16 22.58 -22.75
CA ASP A 41 4.08 21.69 -23.49
C ASP A 41 5.58 21.98 -23.29
N SER A 42 5.97 23.23 -23.07
CA SER A 42 7.37 23.61 -22.80
C SER A 42 7.83 23.26 -21.38
N LYS A 43 6.90 23.29 -20.41
CA LYS A 43 7.13 22.83 -19.03
C LYS A 43 7.02 21.31 -18.90
N LEU A 44 6.28 20.65 -19.80
CA LEU A 44 6.17 19.19 -19.81
C LEU A 44 7.51 18.53 -20.10
N LYS A 45 8.22 18.99 -21.13
CA LYS A 45 9.54 18.44 -21.50
C LYS A 45 10.58 18.65 -20.40
N SER A 46 10.66 19.86 -19.85
CA SER A 46 11.59 20.17 -18.75
C SER A 46 11.21 19.46 -17.45
N ALA A 47 9.93 19.27 -17.15
CA ALA A 47 9.50 18.49 -15.99
C ALA A 47 9.78 16.99 -16.14
N ILE A 48 9.63 16.42 -17.35
CA ILE A 48 10.01 15.01 -17.61
C ILE A 48 11.52 14.83 -17.43
N GLU A 49 12.34 15.76 -17.94
CA GLU A 49 13.79 15.75 -17.72
C GLU A 49 14.18 15.99 -16.26
N GLU A 50 13.49 16.88 -15.55
CA GLU A 50 13.73 17.17 -14.14
C GLU A 50 13.27 16.01 -13.22
N VAL A 51 12.15 15.35 -13.52
CA VAL A 51 11.70 14.12 -12.84
C VAL A 51 12.68 12.97 -13.11
N ARG A 52 13.17 12.85 -14.34
CA ARG A 52 14.20 11.87 -14.71
C ARG A 52 15.54 12.15 -14.02
N ALA A 53 15.87 13.42 -13.77
CA ALA A 53 17.12 13.84 -13.14
C ALA A 53 17.06 13.89 -11.61
N ARG A 54 15.88 14.06 -11.00
CA ARG A 54 15.74 14.27 -9.54
C ARG A 54 15.57 13.00 -8.71
N GLY A 55 15.46 11.82 -9.33
CA GLY A 55 15.00 10.63 -8.62
C GLY A 55 13.60 10.84 -8.03
N VAL A 56 13.00 9.80 -7.46
CA VAL A 56 11.65 9.87 -6.89
C VAL A 56 11.65 10.78 -5.65
N ARG A 57 11.52 12.10 -5.84
CA ARG A 57 11.23 13.02 -4.73
C ARG A 57 9.81 12.70 -4.25
N TYR A 58 9.70 12.39 -2.97
CA TYR A 58 8.44 12.24 -2.25
C TYR A 58 7.61 13.54 -2.32
N ASP A 59 6.79 13.68 -3.37
CA ASP A 59 5.76 14.71 -3.37
C ASP A 59 4.79 14.40 -2.21
N ARG A 60 4.40 15.44 -1.47
CA ARG A 60 3.51 15.29 -0.30
C ARG A 60 2.22 14.55 -0.68
N VAL A 61 1.73 14.80 -1.89
CA VAL A 61 0.56 14.11 -2.45
C VAL A 61 0.81 12.62 -2.63
N ALA A 62 1.97 12.25 -3.17
CA ALA A 62 2.34 10.84 -3.39
C ALA A 62 2.50 10.09 -2.07
N VAL A 63 3.13 10.69 -1.06
CA VAL A 63 3.29 10.10 0.28
C VAL A 63 1.93 9.84 0.95
N VAL A 64 1.03 10.82 0.90
CA VAL A 64 -0.30 10.68 1.49
C VAL A 64 -1.11 9.62 0.75
N ALA A 65 -1.10 9.63 -0.58
CA ALA A 65 -1.79 8.63 -1.39
C ALA A 65 -1.24 7.20 -1.15
N ASP A 66 0.08 7.07 -1.01
CA ASP A 66 0.76 5.81 -0.68
C ASP A 66 0.35 5.32 0.71
N ALA A 67 0.38 6.18 1.73
CA ALA A 67 -0.02 5.82 3.09
C ALA A 67 -1.49 5.38 3.19
N LEU A 68 -2.40 6.04 2.46
CA LEU A 68 -3.81 5.67 2.40
C LEU A 68 -4.00 4.32 1.72
N THR A 69 -3.32 4.10 0.58
CA THR A 69 -3.41 2.84 -0.16
C THR A 69 -2.83 1.68 0.65
N LEU A 70 -1.73 1.92 1.38
CA LEU A 70 -1.11 0.96 2.28
C LEU A 70 -2.11 0.48 3.35
N GLY A 71 -2.82 1.41 4.00
CA GLY A 71 -3.85 1.08 4.99
C GLY A 71 -5.02 0.30 4.40
N LEU A 72 -5.56 0.76 3.27
CA LEU A 72 -6.69 0.10 2.59
C LEU A 72 -6.35 -1.33 2.17
N PHE A 73 -5.16 -1.55 1.62
CA PHE A 73 -4.72 -2.87 1.17
C PHE A 73 -4.32 -3.79 2.32
N ALA A 74 -3.79 -3.26 3.42
CA ALA A 74 -3.51 -4.04 4.62
C ALA A 74 -4.80 -4.63 5.20
N VAL A 75 -5.84 -3.79 5.34
CA VAL A 75 -7.15 -4.20 5.85
C VAL A 75 -7.86 -5.14 4.88
N SER A 76 -7.98 -4.78 3.59
CA SER A 76 -8.62 -5.64 2.58
C SER A 76 -7.91 -6.98 2.40
N GLY A 77 -6.58 -6.98 2.49
CA GLY A 77 -5.75 -8.19 2.48
C GLY A 77 -6.04 -9.09 3.67
N THR A 78 -6.08 -8.50 4.86
CA THR A 78 -6.38 -9.20 6.11
C THR A 78 -7.80 -9.77 6.12
N LEU A 79 -8.80 -8.99 5.69
CA LEU A 79 -10.19 -9.44 5.61
C LEU A 79 -10.32 -10.70 4.75
N LYS A 80 -9.78 -10.66 3.52
CA LYS A 80 -9.82 -11.83 2.64
C LYS A 80 -9.09 -13.05 3.23
N ALA A 81 -8.02 -12.82 3.99
CA ALA A 81 -7.31 -13.91 4.67
C ALA A 81 -8.17 -14.56 5.77
N LEU A 82 -8.89 -13.75 6.55
CA LEU A 82 -9.83 -14.23 7.57
C LEU A 82 -11.00 -14.99 6.93
N ASP A 83 -11.51 -14.52 5.80
CA ASP A 83 -12.55 -15.22 5.02
C ASP A 83 -12.09 -16.61 4.55
N TYR A 84 -10.78 -16.80 4.36
CA TYR A 84 -10.14 -18.09 4.04
C TYR A 84 -9.73 -18.86 5.30
N HIS A 85 -10.28 -18.49 6.46
CA HIS A 85 -10.07 -19.13 7.76
C HIS A 85 -8.60 -19.11 8.24
N LEU A 86 -7.77 -18.18 7.77
CA LEU A 86 -6.43 -18.02 8.31
C LEU A 86 -6.51 -17.47 9.75
N PRO A 87 -5.64 -17.95 10.67
CA PRO A 87 -5.51 -17.37 12.00
C PRO A 87 -5.16 -15.88 11.95
N VAL A 88 -5.59 -15.11 12.96
CA VAL A 88 -5.40 -13.65 13.10
C VAL A 88 -3.99 -13.18 12.70
N PHE A 89 -2.95 -13.83 13.23
CA PHE A 89 -1.57 -13.45 12.94
C PHE A 89 -1.19 -13.66 11.46
N GLN A 90 -1.56 -14.81 10.89
CA GLN A 90 -1.30 -15.14 9.48
C GLN A 90 -2.10 -14.22 8.55
N ALA A 91 -3.33 -13.89 8.92
CA ALA A 91 -4.17 -12.95 8.20
C ALA A 91 -3.54 -11.55 8.14
N ALA A 92 -3.02 -11.04 9.27
CA ALA A 92 -2.34 -9.74 9.32
C ALA A 92 -1.03 -9.74 8.49
N LEU A 93 -0.27 -10.84 8.51
CA LEU A 93 0.91 -10.99 7.66
C LEU A 93 0.54 -10.96 6.18
N LEU A 94 -0.50 -11.69 5.79
CA LEU A 94 -0.96 -11.72 4.40
C LEU A 94 -1.52 -10.34 3.97
N GLY A 95 -2.19 -9.64 4.88
CA GLY A 95 -2.58 -8.24 4.72
C GLY A 95 -1.38 -7.34 4.44
N THR A 96 -0.32 -7.50 5.22
CA THR A 96 0.94 -6.75 5.05
C THR A 96 1.56 -7.02 3.68
N VAL A 97 1.64 -8.28 3.24
CA VAL A 97 2.13 -8.65 1.89
C VAL A 97 1.26 -8.04 0.79
N THR A 98 -0.04 -7.96 1.01
CA THR A 98 -0.97 -7.33 0.05
C THR A 98 -0.72 -5.83 -0.06
N ALA A 99 -0.51 -5.18 1.08
CA ALA A 99 -0.26 -3.75 1.17
C ALA A 99 1.08 -3.36 0.52
N THR A 100 2.15 -4.09 0.84
CA THR A 100 3.49 -3.78 0.35
C THR A 100 3.74 -4.29 -1.06
N GLY A 101 3.09 -5.36 -1.49
CA GLY A 101 3.34 -6.01 -2.78
C GLY A 101 3.15 -5.08 -3.98
N GLY A 102 2.15 -4.20 -3.96
CA GLY A 102 1.95 -3.20 -5.02
C GLY A 102 3.08 -2.18 -5.10
N GLY A 103 3.53 -1.67 -3.96
CA GLY A 103 4.66 -0.75 -3.86
C GLY A 103 5.97 -1.42 -4.29
N VAL A 104 6.21 -2.66 -3.89
CA VAL A 104 7.39 -3.44 -4.32
C VAL A 104 7.43 -3.59 -5.85
N VAL A 105 6.30 -3.98 -6.46
CA VAL A 105 6.23 -4.11 -7.93
C VAL A 105 6.44 -2.75 -8.61
N ARG A 106 5.83 -1.67 -8.09
CA ARG A 106 6.02 -0.31 -8.59
C ARG A 106 7.50 0.08 -8.57
N ASP A 107 8.17 -0.11 -7.44
CA ASP A 107 9.56 0.31 -7.23
C ASP A 107 10.52 -0.48 -8.13
N VAL A 108 10.33 -1.80 -8.25
CA VAL A 108 11.13 -2.64 -9.17
C VAL A 108 10.92 -2.24 -10.64
N LEU A 109 9.69 -1.93 -11.06
CA LEU A 109 9.41 -1.51 -12.44
C LEU A 109 10.06 -0.18 -12.82
N VAL A 110 10.30 0.69 -11.84
CA VAL A 110 11.05 1.96 -12.04
C VAL A 110 12.56 1.81 -11.75
N ASN A 111 13.03 0.57 -11.54
CA ASN A 111 14.42 0.24 -11.25
C ASN A 111 14.97 0.91 -9.96
N GLU A 112 14.13 1.00 -8.92
CA GLU A 112 14.49 1.50 -7.60
C GLU A 112 14.45 0.39 -6.56
N VAL A 113 15.22 0.54 -5.47
CA VAL A 113 15.18 -0.41 -4.35
C VAL A 113 13.83 -0.25 -3.63
N PRO A 114 13.03 -1.34 -3.47
CA PRO A 114 11.71 -1.25 -2.85
C PRO A 114 11.73 -0.59 -1.47
N MET A 115 10.80 0.35 -1.23
CA MET A 115 10.70 1.08 0.03
C MET A 115 10.59 0.16 1.26
N VAL A 116 9.99 -1.02 1.09
CA VAL A 116 9.87 -2.03 2.16
C VAL A 116 11.21 -2.58 2.64
N LEU A 117 12.24 -2.57 1.78
CA LEU A 117 13.61 -2.98 2.10
C LEU A 117 14.48 -1.82 2.57
N GLN A 118 13.98 -0.59 2.42
CA GLN A 118 14.65 0.59 2.91
C GLN A 118 14.41 0.74 4.42
N ARG A 119 15.10 1.72 5.02
CA ARG A 119 15.05 1.96 6.46
C ARG A 119 13.71 2.49 6.95
N GLU A 120 12.81 2.91 6.07
CA GLU A 120 11.56 3.51 6.48
C GLU A 120 10.58 2.46 7.03
N LEU A 121 9.83 2.82 8.08
CA LEU A 121 8.77 1.96 8.59
C LEU A 121 7.63 1.85 7.56
N TYR A 122 7.67 0.81 6.74
CA TYR A 122 6.70 0.55 5.68
C TYR A 122 5.85 -0.69 5.96
N ALA A 123 6.48 -1.83 6.26
CA ALA A 123 5.79 -3.07 6.60
C ALA A 123 5.16 -3.04 8.01
N VAL A 124 5.82 -2.37 8.96
CA VAL A 124 5.37 -2.33 10.37
C VAL A 124 4.00 -1.66 10.52
N PRO A 125 3.74 -0.45 9.97
CA PRO A 125 2.41 0.15 10.04
C PRO A 125 1.32 -0.75 9.43
N ALA A 126 1.61 -1.36 8.27
CA ALA A 126 0.66 -2.26 7.60
C ALA A 126 0.34 -3.50 8.44
N PHE A 127 1.35 -4.09 9.09
CA PHE A 127 1.16 -5.22 9.99
C PHE A 127 0.35 -4.85 11.24
N VAL A 128 0.67 -3.73 11.88
CA VAL A 128 -0.06 -3.24 13.06
C VAL A 128 -1.53 -2.97 12.73
N GLY A 129 -1.78 -2.31 11.59
CA GLY A 129 -3.14 -2.04 11.12
C GLY A 129 -3.94 -3.30 10.78
N GLY A 130 -3.32 -4.24 10.06
CA GLY A 130 -3.94 -5.54 9.76
C GLY A 130 -4.22 -6.34 11.03
N LEU A 131 -3.29 -6.36 11.98
CA LEU A 131 -3.46 -7.07 13.26
C LEU A 131 -4.58 -6.46 14.09
N LEU A 132 -4.64 -5.13 14.19
CA LEU A 132 -5.73 -4.42 14.85
C LEU A 132 -7.08 -4.78 14.22
N PHE A 133 -7.17 -4.71 12.88
CA PHE A 133 -8.38 -5.07 12.17
C PHE A 133 -8.80 -6.53 12.43
N ALA A 134 -7.87 -7.48 12.33
CA ALA A 134 -8.16 -8.90 12.57
C ALA A 134 -8.60 -9.19 14.01
N LEU A 135 -8.05 -8.47 14.99
CA LEU A 135 -8.48 -8.57 16.37
C LEU A 135 -9.89 -7.99 16.55
N LEU A 136 -10.22 -6.86 15.93
CA LEU A 136 -11.55 -6.27 16.00
C LEU A 136 -12.62 -7.18 15.38
N GLU A 137 -12.33 -7.77 14.21
CA GLU A 137 -13.21 -8.73 13.53
C GLU A 137 -13.46 -9.98 14.38
N ARG A 138 -12.43 -10.51 15.07
CA ARG A 138 -12.57 -11.68 15.94
C ARG A 138 -13.57 -11.48 17.08
N HIS A 139 -13.79 -10.25 17.54
CA HIS A 139 -14.69 -9.95 18.66
C HIS A 139 -16.16 -9.73 18.22
N GLY A 140 -16.51 -9.97 16.95
CA GLY A 140 -17.90 -10.07 16.50
C GLY A 140 -18.59 -8.73 16.18
N PHE A 141 -17.82 -7.69 15.88
CA PHE A 141 -18.30 -6.33 15.64
C PHE A 141 -18.75 -6.12 14.17
N VAL A 142 -19.86 -6.74 13.73
CA VAL A 142 -20.26 -6.80 12.29
C VAL A 142 -20.79 -5.48 11.70
N VAL A 143 -21.67 -4.74 12.39
CA VAL A 143 -22.11 -3.39 11.95
C VAL A 143 -20.98 -2.36 12.09
N GLN A 144 -20.05 -2.65 12.98
CA GLN A 144 -18.79 -1.95 13.16
C GLN A 144 -17.70 -2.43 12.19
N GLY A 145 -17.91 -3.45 11.35
CA GLY A 145 -16.86 -4.02 10.49
C GLY A 145 -16.32 -3.00 9.48
N TYR A 146 -17.21 -2.21 8.86
CA TYR A 146 -16.79 -1.10 7.98
C TYR A 146 -16.07 0.02 8.74
N LEU A 147 -16.49 0.32 9.98
CA LEU A 147 -15.85 1.33 10.83
C LEU A 147 -14.50 0.84 11.38
N ALA A 148 -14.38 -0.45 11.70
CA ALA A 148 -13.16 -1.11 12.12
C ALA A 148 -12.18 -1.18 10.97
N ALA A 149 -12.66 -1.47 9.75
CA ALA A 149 -11.87 -1.43 8.53
C ALA A 149 -11.36 -0.01 8.25
N ALA A 150 -12.25 0.99 8.24
CA ALA A 150 -11.90 2.38 8.01
C ALA A 150 -10.95 2.92 9.11
N GLY A 151 -11.24 2.63 10.37
CA GLY A 151 -10.43 3.02 11.52
C GLY A 151 -9.04 2.39 11.49
N SER A 152 -8.94 1.09 11.19
CA SER A 152 -7.65 0.39 11.08
C SER A 152 -6.83 0.89 9.88
N ALA A 153 -7.48 1.14 8.74
CA ALA A 153 -6.84 1.73 7.57
C ALA A 153 -6.34 3.16 7.87
N ALA A 154 -7.15 3.97 8.55
CA ALA A 154 -6.77 5.33 8.96
C ALA A 154 -5.62 5.33 9.97
N ILE A 155 -5.63 4.42 10.95
CA ILE A 155 -4.53 4.23 11.90
C ILE A 155 -3.25 3.82 11.16
N THR A 156 -3.34 2.88 10.21
CA THR A 156 -2.18 2.49 9.38
C THR A 156 -1.60 3.68 8.65
N ALA A 157 -2.45 4.45 7.98
CA ALA A 157 -2.04 5.64 7.23
C ALA A 157 -1.44 6.70 8.18
N ALA A 158 -2.05 6.93 9.34
CA ALA A 158 -1.56 7.87 10.34
C ALA A 158 -0.17 7.47 10.88
N ILE A 159 0.02 6.20 11.24
CA ILE A 159 1.33 5.69 11.68
C ILE A 159 2.35 5.88 10.57
N ARG A 160 2.00 5.58 9.31
CA ARG A 160 2.91 5.77 8.16
C ARG A 160 3.27 7.24 7.96
N LEU A 161 2.30 8.15 8.01
CA LEU A 161 2.53 9.59 7.87
C LEU A 161 3.38 10.14 9.01
N VAL A 162 3.14 9.70 10.25
CA VAL A 162 3.96 10.08 11.41
C VAL A 162 5.38 9.53 11.27
N ALA A 163 5.54 8.30 10.79
CA ALA A 163 6.84 7.70 10.56
C ALA A 163 7.66 8.48 9.52
N VAL A 164 7.02 8.90 8.42
CA VAL A 164 7.67 9.75 7.41
C VAL A 164 7.98 11.15 7.96
N TRP A 165 7.03 11.76 8.70
CA TRP A 165 7.23 13.10 9.26
C TRP A 165 8.33 13.16 10.32
N ARG A 166 8.52 12.08 11.10
CA ARG A 166 9.55 11.99 12.15
C ARG A 166 10.83 11.28 11.69
N ASP A 167 10.97 10.98 10.41
CA ASP A 167 12.11 10.23 9.87
C ASP A 167 12.39 8.96 10.70
N TRP A 168 11.35 8.18 10.98
CA TRP A 168 11.47 6.94 11.74
C TRP A 168 12.11 5.85 10.89
N HIS A 169 13.29 5.42 11.33
CA HIS A 169 14.09 4.40 10.66
C HIS A 169 14.12 3.09 11.48
N ALA A 170 14.02 1.96 10.80
CA ALA A 170 14.29 0.65 11.38
C ALA A 170 15.77 0.53 11.78
N PRO A 171 16.09 -0.16 12.90
CA PRO A 171 17.46 -0.38 13.35
C PRO A 171 18.28 -1.09 12.27
N ARG A 172 19.56 -0.73 12.13
CA ARG A 172 20.49 -1.46 11.26
C ARG A 172 20.78 -2.83 11.89
N PRO A 173 20.83 -3.93 11.12
CA PRO A 173 21.61 -5.08 11.54
C PRO A 173 23.01 -4.56 11.85
N GLY A 174 23.46 -4.68 13.11
CA GLY A 174 24.83 -4.33 13.46
C GLY A 174 25.75 -5.13 12.56
N ALA A 175 26.69 -4.46 11.88
CA ALA A 175 27.78 -5.16 11.24
C ALA A 175 28.45 -5.98 12.33
N VAL A 176 28.32 -7.31 12.26
CA VAL A 176 29.15 -8.19 13.05
C VAL A 176 30.54 -8.01 12.45
N ALA A 177 31.40 -7.31 13.19
CA ALA A 177 32.80 -7.08 12.85
C ALA A 177 33.58 -8.40 12.85
#